data_AF-A0AA39LB36-F1
#
_entry.id   AF-A0AA39LB36-F1
#
_cell.length_a   1.000
_cell.length_b   1.000
_cell.length_c   1.000
_cell.angle_alpha   90.00
_cell.angle_beta   90.00
_cell.angle_gamma   90.00
#
_symmetry.space_group_name_H-M   'P 1'
#
loop_
_entity.id
_entity.type
_entity.pdbx_description
1 polymer ?
#
loop_
_entity_poly.entity_id
_entity_poly.type
_entity_poly.pdbx_seq_one_letter_code
_entity_poly.pdbx_strand_id
1 'polypeptide(L)'
;MSSPGKAGTSPKATSPQAKSPKAASPGGGVNSPENTQEQPLIEAEPDATPDGDEDNSDYDSSGESDMTSLRSSIFDYKYENGRRYHAFRAGQYLLPNDETEQERLDIIHHIFRLSLDGRICFTELENPQSILDIGTGTGMWAIEMGDEFPSAEVIGTDLSPIQSEWVPPNVRFEIDDATNEWMFPKDHFDFIHARTLAGAIQDWPGLLRQCYEHCKPGGAVEIVEGRANFFCDDGTLGEDTQTYKWLMEFRRLSGPLGFDIAPSMPDLLRDAGFEDVQITQKVIPLGTWPKDKRLKEIGRWFKSQFLSMAIEAYSLALFTRAGGWEADQVQVLLAMVRNELRTNKIHLYTYSAFITGTKPATAS
;
A
#
# COMPACT_ATOMS: atom_id res chain seq x y z
N MET A 1 -51.56 1.40 -67.34
CA MET A 1 -53.00 1.34 -66.98
C MET A 1 -53.33 -0.13 -66.74
N SER A 2 -53.93 -0.62 -65.66
CA SER A 2 -54.27 -0.10 -64.30
C SER A 2 -54.47 -1.36 -63.39
N SER A 3 -54.11 -1.45 -62.10
CA SER A 3 -54.55 -0.71 -60.89
C SER A 3 -56.06 -0.81 -60.58
N PRO A 4 -56.53 -0.82 -59.29
CA PRO A 4 -55.83 -1.11 -58.01
C PRO A 4 -56.65 -1.78 -56.83
N GLY A 5 -55.94 -2.26 -55.78
CA GLY A 5 -56.34 -2.19 -54.33
C GLY A 5 -57.49 -3.05 -53.76
N LYS A 6 -57.90 -2.93 -52.47
CA LYS A 6 -57.19 -2.86 -51.15
C LYS A 6 -58.19 -2.88 -49.94
N ALA A 7 -57.71 -3.13 -48.69
CA ALA A 7 -58.38 -2.97 -47.36
C ALA A 7 -59.54 -3.96 -46.99
N GLY A 8 -59.91 -4.20 -45.71
CA GLY A 8 -59.25 -3.96 -44.40
C GLY A 8 -60.10 -3.28 -43.29
N THR A 9 -60.33 -3.89 -42.09
CA THR A 9 -60.97 -3.28 -40.88
C THR A 9 -60.77 -4.05 -39.54
N SER A 10 -61.10 -3.45 -38.38
CA SER A 10 -61.02 -3.95 -36.96
C SER A 10 -61.93 -3.06 -36.04
N PRO A 11 -61.94 -3.02 -34.66
CA PRO A 11 -61.22 -3.73 -33.57
C PRO A 11 -62.10 -4.10 -32.31
N LYS A 12 -61.51 -4.18 -31.07
CA LYS A 12 -62.09 -4.32 -29.68
C LYS A 12 -62.49 -5.74 -29.21
N ALA A 13 -62.52 -6.12 -27.91
CA ALA A 13 -61.94 -5.69 -26.59
C ALA A 13 -62.08 -6.92 -25.61
N THR A 14 -61.61 -7.06 -24.36
CA THR A 14 -61.59 -6.23 -23.11
C THR A 14 -60.62 -6.82 -22.02
N SER A 15 -60.32 -6.09 -20.94
CA SER A 15 -59.56 -6.55 -19.74
C SER A 15 -60.48 -7.12 -18.62
N PRO A 16 -59.99 -7.74 -17.49
CA PRO A 16 -59.27 -7.04 -16.40
C PRO A 16 -58.14 -7.86 -15.69
N GLN A 17 -57.57 -7.30 -14.61
CA GLN A 17 -56.49 -7.88 -13.77
C GLN A 17 -56.99 -8.80 -12.63
N ALA A 18 -56.09 -9.65 -12.12
CA ALA A 18 -56.17 -10.28 -10.79
C ALA A 18 -54.77 -10.34 -10.12
N LYS A 19 -54.70 -10.48 -8.80
CA LYS A 19 -53.45 -10.42 -7.99
C LYS A 19 -52.97 -11.82 -7.57
N SER A 20 -51.66 -11.97 -7.38
CA SER A 20 -51.03 -13.13 -6.71
C SER A 20 -50.42 -12.74 -5.34
N PRO A 21 -50.33 -13.65 -4.36
CA PRO A 21 -50.00 -13.33 -2.97
C PRO A 21 -48.49 -13.38 -2.63
N LYS A 22 -48.12 -12.79 -1.49
CA LYS A 22 -46.79 -12.94 -0.86
C LYS A 22 -46.66 -14.29 -0.14
N ALA A 23 -45.44 -14.83 -0.12
CA ALA A 23 -44.96 -15.79 0.89
C ALA A 23 -43.87 -15.12 1.75
N ALA A 24 -43.56 -15.69 2.92
CA ALA A 24 -42.77 -15.02 3.97
C ALA A 24 -41.36 -15.63 4.17
N SER A 25 -40.46 -14.83 4.74
CA SER A 25 -39.10 -15.21 5.12
C SER A 25 -38.97 -15.36 6.64
N PRO A 26 -38.16 -16.30 7.15
CA PRO A 26 -37.29 -16.07 8.30
C PRO A 26 -35.95 -15.45 7.84
N GLY A 27 -35.18 -14.75 8.67
CA GLY A 27 -35.43 -14.46 10.09
C GLY A 27 -34.19 -14.68 10.95
N GLY A 28 -33.14 -13.87 10.75
CA GLY A 28 -31.92 -13.89 11.55
C GLY A 28 -31.12 -12.63 11.24
N GLY A 29 -30.83 -11.82 12.25
CA GLY A 29 -30.17 -10.53 12.09
C GLY A 29 -29.06 -10.33 13.13
N VAL A 30 -28.11 -9.46 12.78
CA VAL A 30 -27.09 -8.92 13.68
C VAL A 30 -27.13 -7.41 13.50
N ASN A 31 -27.04 -6.65 14.60
CA ASN A 31 -27.18 -5.20 14.56
C ASN A 31 -25.88 -4.53 14.11
N SER A 32 -25.96 -3.69 13.08
CA SER A 32 -24.96 -2.64 12.83
C SER A 32 -25.39 -1.36 13.56
N PRO A 33 -24.52 -0.68 14.31
CA PRO A 33 -24.82 0.68 14.79
C PRO A 33 -24.75 1.66 13.62
N GLU A 34 -25.77 2.52 13.51
CA GLU A 34 -25.84 3.55 12.47
C GLU A 34 -24.90 4.73 12.78
N ASN A 35 -24.10 5.16 11.81
CA ASN A 35 -23.55 6.51 11.76
C ASN A 35 -23.36 6.97 10.31
N THR A 36 -24.46 7.04 9.57
CA THR A 36 -24.47 7.43 8.16
C THR A 36 -24.39 8.95 8.02
N GLN A 37 -23.17 9.50 7.95
CA GLN A 37 -22.98 10.80 7.33
C GLN A 37 -23.02 10.63 5.81
N GLU A 38 -24.08 11.11 5.17
CA GLU A 38 -24.14 11.22 3.70
C GLU A 38 -23.04 12.19 3.22
N GLN A 39 -22.07 11.69 2.46
CA GLN A 39 -21.05 12.51 1.81
C GLN A 39 -21.29 12.54 0.28
N PRO A 40 -21.06 13.68 -0.39
CA PRO A 40 -21.56 13.92 -1.74
C PRO A 40 -20.72 13.21 -2.83
N LEU A 41 -21.40 12.84 -3.92
CA LEU A 41 -20.77 12.33 -5.15
C LEU A 41 -19.69 13.30 -5.67
N ILE A 42 -18.53 12.76 -6.03
CA ILE A 42 -17.41 13.52 -6.60
C ILE A 42 -17.49 13.47 -8.13
N GLU A 43 -17.79 14.61 -8.75
CA GLU A 43 -17.83 14.77 -10.22
C GLU A 43 -16.44 15.07 -10.82
N ALA A 44 -16.22 14.79 -12.11
CA ALA A 44 -14.95 14.96 -12.82
C ALA A 44 -15.00 15.98 -14.00
N GLU A 45 -13.82 16.43 -14.46
CA GLU A 45 -13.58 17.38 -15.58
C GLU A 45 -12.26 16.99 -16.32
N PRO A 46 -12.07 17.27 -17.64
CA PRO A 46 -11.03 16.61 -18.45
C PRO A 46 -9.68 17.36 -18.68
N ASP A 47 -8.58 16.64 -18.37
CA ASP A 47 -7.22 16.55 -18.98
C ASP A 47 -6.39 17.74 -19.53
N ALA A 48 -5.09 17.72 -19.16
CA ALA A 48 -3.92 18.20 -19.93
C ALA A 48 -2.58 17.62 -19.37
N THR A 49 -1.55 17.46 -20.23
CA THR A 49 -0.14 17.00 -19.97
C THR A 49 0.87 18.07 -20.50
N PRO A 50 2.23 17.95 -20.50
CA PRO A 50 3.19 16.87 -20.15
C PRO A 50 4.39 17.35 -19.25
N ASP A 51 5.65 16.93 -19.48
CA ASP A 51 6.40 15.79 -18.89
C ASP A 51 7.97 16.02 -19.05
N GLY A 52 8.88 15.24 -18.41
CA GLY A 52 10.37 15.28 -18.52
C GLY A 52 11.14 15.19 -17.15
N ASP A 53 12.19 14.39 -16.84
CA ASP A 53 13.48 13.94 -17.49
C ASP A 53 14.68 14.90 -17.13
N GLU A 54 15.96 14.63 -16.73
CA GLU A 54 17.03 13.55 -16.64
C GLU A 54 18.06 13.96 -15.47
N ASP A 55 19.15 13.32 -14.94
CA ASP A 55 19.82 11.97 -14.89
C ASP A 55 21.12 11.97 -13.94
N ASN A 56 21.61 10.80 -13.42
CA ASN A 56 22.98 10.41 -12.89
C ASN A 56 23.60 11.00 -11.55
N SER A 57 24.61 10.42 -10.79
CA SER A 57 25.67 9.38 -11.02
C SER A 57 26.39 8.77 -9.76
N ASP A 58 27.14 7.66 -9.92
CA ASP A 58 27.90 6.81 -8.94
C ASP A 58 29.16 7.37 -8.19
N TYR A 59 29.56 6.69 -7.08
CA TYR A 59 30.97 6.50 -6.67
C TYR A 59 31.23 5.20 -5.84
N ASP A 60 32.47 4.68 -5.82
CA ASP A 60 32.89 3.35 -5.29
C ASP A 60 33.86 3.41 -4.09
N SER A 61 33.76 2.45 -3.16
CA SER A 61 34.85 2.05 -2.24
C SER A 61 34.67 0.66 -1.64
N SER A 62 35.79 -0.04 -1.39
CA SER A 62 35.84 -1.46 -1.02
C SER A 62 36.43 -1.72 0.38
N GLY A 63 35.83 -2.61 1.17
CA GLY A 63 36.23 -2.86 2.57
C GLY A 63 36.01 -4.27 3.15
N GLU A 64 37.15 -4.94 3.38
CA GLU A 64 37.45 -5.92 4.45
C GLU A 64 36.96 -7.39 4.41
N SER A 65 37.78 -8.26 5.05
CA SER A 65 37.64 -9.72 5.16
C SER A 65 36.67 -10.16 6.26
N ASP A 66 36.24 -11.41 6.19
CA ASP A 66 35.54 -12.23 7.21
C ASP A 66 34.10 -11.78 7.55
N MET A 67 33.84 -10.49 7.78
CA MET A 67 32.49 -9.92 7.58
C MET A 67 32.02 -10.11 6.13
N THR A 68 32.95 -10.22 5.18
CA THR A 68 32.66 -10.45 3.75
C THR A 68 31.91 -11.74 3.48
N SER A 69 31.96 -12.76 4.34
CA SER A 69 31.26 -14.03 4.09
C SER A 69 29.74 -13.91 4.30
N LEU A 70 29.32 -13.15 5.32
CA LEU A 70 27.92 -12.77 5.52
C LEU A 70 27.52 -11.67 4.52
N ARG A 71 28.32 -10.59 4.43
CA ARG A 71 28.10 -9.50 3.46
C ARG A 71 27.96 -10.01 2.02
N SER A 72 28.78 -10.95 1.55
CA SER A 72 28.65 -11.48 0.18
C SER A 72 27.31 -12.18 -0.03
N SER A 73 26.80 -12.93 0.96
CA SER A 73 25.48 -13.57 0.87
C SER A 73 24.28 -12.61 1.00
N ILE A 74 24.52 -11.39 1.49
CA ILE A 74 23.54 -10.28 1.56
C ILE A 74 23.58 -9.46 0.26
N PHE A 75 24.77 -9.20 -0.29
CA PHE A 75 25.00 -8.56 -1.59
C PHE A 75 24.87 -9.51 -2.78
N ASP A 76 24.67 -10.81 -2.56
CA ASP A 76 24.27 -11.76 -3.59
C ASP A 76 22.87 -11.34 -4.10
N TYR A 77 22.82 -10.73 -5.27
CA TYR A 77 21.57 -10.31 -5.90
C TYR A 77 21.07 -11.36 -6.89
N LYS A 78 19.76 -11.64 -6.85
CA LYS A 78 19.08 -12.49 -7.84
C LYS A 78 18.36 -11.63 -8.86
N TYR A 79 18.68 -11.83 -10.13
CA TYR A 79 18.01 -11.15 -11.23
C TYR A 79 16.97 -12.07 -11.87
N GLU A 80 15.73 -11.59 -11.99
CA GLU A 80 14.64 -12.29 -12.68
C GLU A 80 13.88 -11.27 -13.55
N ASN A 81 13.64 -11.62 -14.82
CA ASN A 81 12.88 -10.79 -15.77
C ASN A 81 13.37 -9.33 -15.88
N GLY A 82 14.67 -9.09 -15.67
CA GLY A 82 15.29 -7.76 -15.74
C GLY A 82 15.28 -6.96 -14.43
N ARG A 83 14.64 -7.44 -13.35
CA ARG A 83 14.60 -6.78 -12.03
C ARG A 83 15.52 -7.47 -11.02
N ARG A 84 16.03 -6.72 -10.05
CA ARG A 84 16.92 -7.19 -8.96
C ARG A 84 16.13 -7.56 -7.72
N TYR A 85 16.44 -8.69 -7.09
CA TYR A 85 15.81 -9.18 -5.86
C TYR A 85 16.87 -9.70 -4.87
N HIS A 86 16.53 -9.71 -3.59
CA HIS A 86 17.32 -10.30 -2.50
C HIS A 86 17.64 -11.80 -2.72
N ALA A 87 18.88 -12.26 -2.47
CA ALA A 87 19.15 -13.69 -2.30
C ALA A 87 18.83 -14.21 -0.89
N PHE A 88 18.88 -13.35 0.13
CA PHE A 88 18.47 -13.73 1.49
C PHE A 88 16.97 -14.08 1.50
N ARG A 89 16.62 -15.26 2.05
CA ARG A 89 15.28 -15.89 1.94
C ARG A 89 14.69 -15.87 0.50
N ALA A 90 15.55 -15.99 -0.53
CA ALA A 90 15.20 -15.83 -1.95
C ALA A 90 13.85 -16.43 -2.36
N GLY A 91 12.99 -15.60 -2.95
CA GLY A 91 11.68 -15.99 -3.47
C GLY A 91 10.53 -15.86 -2.47
N GLN A 92 10.81 -15.61 -1.17
CA GLN A 92 9.77 -15.28 -0.20
C GLN A 92 9.28 -13.83 -0.38
N TYR A 93 10.20 -12.87 -0.57
CA TYR A 93 9.81 -11.50 -0.92
C TYR A 93 9.56 -11.37 -2.44
N LEU A 94 8.46 -10.70 -2.78
CA LEU A 94 7.99 -10.55 -4.17
C LEU A 94 8.37 -9.23 -4.82
N LEU A 95 8.73 -8.21 -4.04
CA LEU A 95 9.17 -6.93 -4.59
C LEU A 95 10.69 -6.94 -4.87
N PRO A 96 11.14 -6.20 -5.89
CA PRO A 96 12.55 -6.02 -6.20
C PRO A 96 13.27 -5.13 -5.15
N ASN A 97 14.56 -4.92 -5.34
CA ASN A 97 15.39 -3.94 -4.61
C ASN A 97 16.40 -3.24 -5.52
N ASP A 98 16.09 -3.14 -6.82
CA ASP A 98 16.81 -2.27 -7.77
C ASP A 98 16.51 -0.79 -7.51
N GLU A 99 17.32 0.07 -8.12
CA GLU A 99 17.31 1.53 -8.01
C GLU A 99 15.92 2.10 -8.35
N THR A 100 15.26 1.54 -9.36
CA THR A 100 13.88 1.85 -9.75
C THR A 100 12.85 1.56 -8.65
N GLU A 101 13.10 0.59 -7.76
CA GLU A 101 12.23 0.36 -6.61
C GLU A 101 12.51 1.35 -5.47
N GLN A 102 13.75 1.83 -5.35
CA GLN A 102 14.13 2.86 -4.37
C GLN A 102 13.48 4.21 -4.73
N GLU A 103 13.56 4.64 -5.99
CA GLU A 103 12.80 5.79 -6.54
C GLU A 103 11.29 5.66 -6.27
N ARG A 104 10.74 4.45 -6.39
CA ARG A 104 9.33 4.17 -6.10
C ARG A 104 9.01 4.34 -4.61
N LEU A 105 9.88 3.87 -3.71
CA LEU A 105 9.73 4.02 -2.26
C LEU A 105 9.77 5.50 -1.84
N ASP A 106 10.64 6.31 -2.44
CA ASP A 106 10.76 7.73 -2.12
C ASP A 106 9.55 8.56 -2.60
N ILE A 107 9.04 8.28 -3.80
CA ILE A 107 7.78 8.90 -4.26
C ILE A 107 6.59 8.43 -3.40
N ILE A 108 6.59 7.18 -2.92
CA ILE A 108 5.59 6.68 -1.97
C ILE A 108 5.71 7.37 -0.61
N HIS A 109 6.92 7.63 -0.11
CA HIS A 109 7.11 8.46 1.09
C HIS A 109 6.45 9.84 0.88
N HIS A 110 6.74 10.53 -0.22
CA HIS A 110 6.13 11.84 -0.52
C HIS A 110 4.60 11.79 -0.58
N ILE A 111 4.02 10.74 -1.17
CA ILE A 111 2.56 10.51 -1.18
C ILE A 111 2.01 10.36 0.24
N PHE A 112 2.69 9.65 1.15
CA PHE A 112 2.30 9.58 2.56
C PHE A 112 2.36 10.97 3.22
N ARG A 113 3.43 11.76 3.02
CA ARG A 113 3.56 13.14 3.56
C ARG A 113 2.42 14.04 3.09
N LEU A 114 2.08 14.01 1.79
CA LEU A 114 0.93 14.74 1.23
C LEU A 114 -0.42 14.27 1.81
N SER A 115 -0.57 12.97 2.08
CA SER A 115 -1.78 12.42 2.71
C SER A 115 -1.92 12.83 4.19
N LEU A 116 -0.81 13.19 4.85
CA LEU A 116 -0.71 13.65 6.24
C LEU A 116 -0.59 15.17 6.42
N ASP A 117 -0.88 15.96 5.37
CA ASP A 117 -0.78 17.44 5.39
C ASP A 117 0.63 17.97 5.72
N GLY A 118 1.68 17.21 5.38
CA GLY A 118 3.06 17.59 5.64
C GLY A 118 3.60 17.21 7.02
N ARG A 119 2.97 16.26 7.73
CA ARG A 119 3.55 15.56 8.91
C ARG A 119 4.25 14.26 8.50
N ILE A 120 5.23 13.78 9.28
CA ILE A 120 6.02 12.57 8.94
C ILE A 120 5.27 11.28 9.32
N CYS A 121 4.56 11.29 10.44
CA CYS A 121 3.69 10.23 10.93
C CYS A 121 2.28 10.76 11.27
N PHE A 122 1.35 9.86 11.58
CA PHE A 122 0.00 10.22 12.04
C PHE A 122 -0.04 10.53 13.53
N THR A 123 0.75 9.80 14.32
CA THR A 123 0.92 9.92 15.77
C THR A 123 1.49 11.29 16.16
N GLU A 124 0.98 11.87 17.25
CA GLU A 124 1.46 13.16 17.76
C GLU A 124 2.49 12.88 18.88
N LEU A 125 3.74 13.28 18.66
CA LEU A 125 4.89 12.90 19.49
C LEU A 125 5.45 14.11 20.25
N GLU A 126 5.32 14.10 21.58
CA GLU A 126 5.90 15.13 22.46
C GLU A 126 7.31 14.74 22.92
N ASN A 127 8.34 15.22 22.21
CA ASN A 127 9.77 15.03 22.57
C ASN A 127 10.16 13.54 22.81
N PRO A 128 10.01 12.65 21.80
CA PRO A 128 10.54 11.28 21.86
C PRO A 128 12.06 11.29 22.06
N GLN A 129 12.63 10.23 22.63
CA GLN A 129 14.07 10.12 22.93
C GLN A 129 14.73 8.88 22.30
N SER A 130 13.95 7.84 21.97
CA SER A 130 14.38 6.67 21.18
C SER A 130 13.25 6.21 20.26
N ILE A 131 13.55 6.05 18.97
CA ILE A 131 12.61 5.71 17.89
C ILE A 131 13.16 4.53 17.07
N LEU A 132 12.30 3.57 16.73
CA LEU A 132 12.60 2.46 15.81
C LEU A 132 11.78 2.60 14.52
N ASP A 133 12.44 2.47 13.36
CA ASP A 133 11.81 2.35 12.04
C ASP A 133 12.09 0.96 11.45
N ILE A 134 11.04 0.16 11.27
CA ILE A 134 11.12 -1.25 10.89
C ILE A 134 10.88 -1.39 9.39
N GLY A 135 11.86 -1.96 8.67
CA GLY A 135 11.86 -2.04 7.22
C GLY A 135 11.98 -0.64 6.60
N THR A 136 13.02 0.09 7.02
CA THR A 136 13.20 1.53 6.72
C THR A 136 13.41 1.82 5.22
N GLY A 137 13.68 0.79 4.40
CA GLY A 137 13.84 0.93 2.95
C GLY A 137 15.04 1.82 2.61
N THR A 138 14.81 2.93 1.90
CA THR A 138 15.82 3.95 1.57
C THR A 138 16.34 4.72 2.80
N GLY A 139 15.70 4.56 3.97
CA GLY A 139 16.06 5.28 5.20
C GLY A 139 15.45 6.67 5.33
N MET A 140 14.78 7.19 4.28
CA MET A 140 14.32 8.57 4.22
C MET A 140 13.29 8.95 5.31
N TRP A 141 12.52 7.99 5.83
CA TRP A 141 11.63 8.24 6.98
C TRP A 141 12.40 8.44 8.28
N ALA A 142 13.35 7.57 8.59
CA ALA A 142 14.23 7.71 9.76
C ALA A 142 15.08 8.99 9.69
N ILE A 143 15.53 9.38 8.48
CA ILE A 143 16.28 10.63 8.25
C ILE A 143 15.42 11.86 8.59
N GLU A 144 14.23 12.00 8.00
CA GLU A 144 13.36 13.15 8.30
C GLU A 144 12.94 13.19 9.79
N MET A 145 12.71 12.03 10.43
CA MET A 145 12.44 11.97 11.88
C MET A 145 13.64 12.42 12.71
N GLY A 146 14.87 12.13 12.27
CA GLY A 146 16.09 12.59 12.92
C GLY A 146 16.25 14.11 12.87
N ASP A 147 15.87 14.73 11.75
CA ASP A 147 15.86 16.18 11.56
C ASP A 147 14.72 16.88 12.32
N GLU A 148 13.51 16.27 12.41
CA GLU A 148 12.39 16.82 13.18
C GLU A 148 12.62 16.69 14.71
N PHE A 149 13.28 15.61 15.15
CA PHE A 149 13.57 15.33 16.56
C PHE A 149 15.08 15.11 16.82
N PRO A 150 15.93 16.16 16.73
CA PRO A 150 17.39 16.06 16.88
C PRO A 150 17.89 15.71 18.31
N SER A 151 16.97 15.42 19.23
CA SER A 151 17.26 14.89 20.58
C SER A 151 16.93 13.41 20.74
N ALA A 152 16.26 12.79 19.76
CA ALA A 152 15.94 11.37 19.75
C ALA A 152 17.03 10.56 19.05
N GLU A 153 17.41 9.42 19.60
CA GLU A 153 18.06 8.35 18.82
C GLU A 153 17.04 7.75 17.85
N VAL A 154 17.38 7.64 16.58
CA VAL A 154 16.53 7.00 15.57
C VAL A 154 17.28 5.84 14.94
N ILE A 155 16.74 4.63 15.10
CA ILE A 155 17.30 3.39 14.55
C ILE A 155 16.41 2.94 13.39
N GLY A 156 16.95 2.86 12.18
CA GLY A 156 16.28 2.17 11.07
C GLY A 156 16.82 0.76 10.90
N THR A 157 15.94 -0.22 10.72
CA THR A 157 16.31 -1.62 10.45
C THR A 157 15.83 -2.06 9.07
N ASP A 158 16.65 -2.79 8.32
CA ASP A 158 16.24 -3.41 7.04
C ASP A 158 17.07 -4.66 6.73
N LEU A 159 16.56 -5.51 5.83
CA LEU A 159 17.31 -6.63 5.26
C LEU A 159 18.33 -6.17 4.19
N SER A 160 18.09 -5.02 3.56
CA SER A 160 18.85 -4.50 2.42
C SER A 160 19.70 -3.31 2.85
N PRO A 161 21.05 -3.37 2.74
CA PRO A 161 21.92 -2.21 2.96
C PRO A 161 21.88 -1.26 1.75
N ILE A 162 20.85 -0.42 1.69
CA ILE A 162 20.58 0.53 0.58
C ILE A 162 20.43 1.98 1.07
N GLN A 163 20.70 2.24 2.35
CA GLN A 163 20.49 3.54 2.97
C GLN A 163 21.68 4.48 2.77
N SER A 164 21.43 5.79 2.81
CA SER A 164 22.47 6.83 2.73
C SER A 164 23.51 6.71 3.84
N GLU A 165 24.80 6.87 3.52
CA GLU A 165 25.85 7.11 4.52
C GLU A 165 25.79 8.54 5.11
N TRP A 166 25.18 9.48 4.39
CA TRP A 166 24.97 10.85 4.85
C TRP A 166 23.61 10.97 5.54
N VAL A 167 23.64 11.05 6.88
CA VAL A 167 22.49 11.06 7.77
C VAL A 167 22.66 12.08 8.90
N PRO A 168 21.56 12.50 9.58
CA PRO A 168 21.66 13.25 10.84
C PRO A 168 22.45 12.47 11.90
N PRO A 169 23.20 13.14 12.80
CA PRO A 169 24.13 12.50 13.73
C PRO A 169 23.46 11.64 14.82
N ASN A 170 22.13 11.67 14.90
CA ASN A 170 21.27 10.91 15.79
C ASN A 170 20.51 9.76 15.08
N VAL A 171 20.70 9.60 13.76
CA VAL A 171 20.12 8.52 12.94
C VAL A 171 21.19 7.46 12.68
N ARG A 172 20.81 6.17 12.74
CA ARG A 172 21.68 5.05 12.37
C ARG A 172 20.89 3.88 11.80
N PHE A 173 21.55 3.11 10.93
CA PHE A 173 20.96 1.95 10.27
C PHE A 173 21.62 0.64 10.69
N GLU A 174 20.81 -0.40 10.89
CA GLU A 174 21.25 -1.76 11.20
C GLU A 174 20.67 -2.75 10.17
N ILE A 175 21.50 -3.68 9.70
CA ILE A 175 21.06 -4.76 8.81
C ILE A 175 20.51 -5.88 9.70
N ASP A 176 19.18 -6.00 9.78
CA ASP A 176 18.51 -7.05 10.56
C ASP A 176 17.18 -7.48 9.93
N ASP A 177 16.79 -8.70 10.24
CA ASP A 177 15.51 -9.30 9.86
C ASP A 177 14.52 -9.10 10.99
N ALA A 178 13.52 -8.23 10.78
CA ALA A 178 12.52 -7.91 11.80
C ALA A 178 11.72 -9.14 12.34
N THR A 179 11.83 -10.31 11.70
CA THR A 179 11.25 -11.58 12.18
C THR A 179 12.17 -12.39 13.11
N ASN A 180 13.41 -11.95 13.36
CA ASN A 180 14.32 -12.50 14.38
C ASN A 180 13.94 -11.99 15.79
N GLU A 181 14.51 -12.63 16.83
CA GLU A 181 14.49 -12.13 18.21
C GLU A 181 15.29 -10.81 18.32
N TRP A 182 14.64 -9.72 18.72
CA TRP A 182 15.28 -8.39 18.76
C TRP A 182 16.30 -8.27 19.91
N MET A 183 17.48 -7.73 19.58
CA MET A 183 18.58 -7.55 20.54
C MET A 183 18.52 -6.23 21.33
N PHE A 184 17.48 -5.41 21.11
CA PHE A 184 17.28 -4.14 21.82
C PHE A 184 16.89 -4.36 23.30
N PRO A 185 17.04 -3.36 24.20
CA PRO A 185 16.47 -3.45 25.53
C PRO A 185 14.93 -3.50 25.49
N LYS A 186 14.31 -4.16 26.47
CA LYS A 186 12.85 -4.08 26.68
C LYS A 186 12.49 -2.70 27.23
N ASP A 187 11.25 -2.27 27.03
CA ASP A 187 10.74 -0.96 27.49
C ASP A 187 11.65 0.24 27.09
N HIS A 188 12.12 0.26 25.83
CA HIS A 188 13.17 1.17 25.35
C HIS A 188 12.68 2.28 24.41
N PHE A 189 11.86 1.95 23.40
CA PHE A 189 11.43 2.90 22.38
C PHE A 189 10.23 3.73 22.83
N ASP A 190 10.28 5.04 22.65
CA ASP A 190 9.12 5.93 22.86
C ASP A 190 8.13 5.77 21.70
N PHE A 191 8.66 5.52 20.49
CA PHE A 191 7.87 5.31 19.27
C PHE A 191 8.46 4.17 18.42
N ILE A 192 7.60 3.32 17.89
CA ILE A 192 7.96 2.28 16.92
C ILE A 192 7.11 2.45 15.67
N HIS A 193 7.75 2.61 14.52
CA HIS A 193 7.12 2.76 13.22
C HIS A 193 7.43 1.55 12.32
N ALA A 194 6.49 1.17 11.48
CA ALA A 194 6.69 0.20 10.40
C ALA A 194 5.80 0.57 9.20
N ARG A 195 6.33 0.52 7.97
CA ARG A 195 5.59 0.99 6.80
C ARG A 195 5.75 0.11 5.56
N THR A 196 4.63 -0.18 4.91
CA THR A 196 4.57 -0.94 3.65
C THR A 196 5.26 -2.30 3.70
N LEU A 197 5.07 -3.04 4.81
CA LEU A 197 5.64 -4.38 5.04
C LEU A 197 4.66 -5.52 4.73
N ALA A 198 3.43 -5.21 4.28
CA ALA A 198 2.48 -6.20 3.81
C ALA A 198 3.09 -7.07 2.69
N GLY A 199 3.06 -8.39 2.87
CA GLY A 199 3.73 -9.36 1.99
C GLY A 199 5.20 -9.64 2.33
N ALA A 200 5.91 -8.74 3.03
CA ALA A 200 7.22 -9.04 3.63
C ALA A 200 7.05 -9.87 4.92
N ILE A 201 6.23 -9.37 5.85
CA ILE A 201 6.03 -9.98 7.16
C ILE A 201 4.94 -11.06 7.09
N GLN A 202 5.29 -12.27 7.55
CA GLN A 202 4.40 -13.43 7.58
C GLN A 202 3.81 -13.68 8.98
N ASP A 203 4.62 -13.61 10.05
CA ASP A 203 4.14 -13.64 11.45
C ASP A 203 3.99 -12.21 12.00
N TRP A 204 2.93 -11.52 11.56
CA TRP A 204 2.54 -10.23 12.14
C TRP A 204 2.27 -10.30 13.66
N PRO A 205 1.58 -11.33 14.21
CA PRO A 205 1.50 -11.52 15.66
C PRO A 205 2.88 -11.59 16.34
N GLY A 206 3.87 -12.21 15.72
CA GLY A 206 5.27 -12.23 16.16
C GLY A 206 5.88 -10.84 16.22
N LEU A 207 5.85 -10.12 15.10
CA LEU A 207 6.40 -8.76 15.00
C LEU A 207 5.77 -7.84 16.05
N LEU A 208 4.44 -7.83 16.18
CA LEU A 208 3.74 -6.92 17.09
C LEU A 208 3.95 -7.26 18.57
N ARG A 209 4.22 -8.54 18.93
CA ARG A 209 4.68 -8.90 20.28
C ARG A 209 6.04 -8.26 20.59
N GLN A 210 6.97 -8.22 19.62
CA GLN A 210 8.26 -7.54 19.81
C GLN A 210 8.09 -6.02 19.87
N CYS A 211 7.24 -5.42 19.04
CA CYS A 211 6.85 -4.02 19.19
C CYS A 211 6.35 -3.74 20.61
N TYR A 212 5.46 -4.58 21.16
CA TYR A 212 4.95 -4.41 22.53
C TYR A 212 6.03 -4.62 23.61
N GLU A 213 6.95 -5.56 23.43
CA GLU A 213 8.00 -5.87 24.39
C GLU A 213 9.08 -4.77 24.47
N HIS A 214 9.42 -4.15 23.34
CA HIS A 214 10.49 -3.15 23.25
C HIS A 214 10.00 -1.69 23.26
N CYS A 215 8.71 -1.42 23.03
CA CYS A 215 8.09 -0.12 23.29
C CYS A 215 8.02 0.15 24.81
N LYS A 216 8.16 1.41 25.24
CA LYS A 216 8.01 1.85 26.64
C LYS A 216 6.54 1.79 27.11
N PRO A 217 6.27 1.64 28.41
CA PRO A 217 4.98 2.00 29.00
C PRO A 217 4.64 3.47 28.67
N GLY A 218 3.47 3.72 28.07
CA GLY A 218 3.06 5.03 27.55
C GLY A 218 3.66 5.41 26.17
N GLY A 219 4.53 4.56 25.59
CA GLY A 219 5.01 4.72 24.22
C GLY A 219 3.99 4.26 23.18
N ALA A 220 4.22 4.63 21.92
CA ALA A 220 3.30 4.37 20.82
C ALA A 220 3.90 3.45 19.72
N VAL A 221 3.02 2.80 18.96
CA VAL A 221 3.34 2.11 17.72
C VAL A 221 2.46 2.65 16.58
N GLU A 222 3.05 2.84 15.39
CA GLU A 222 2.33 3.19 14.17
C GLU A 222 2.70 2.26 13.02
N ILE A 223 1.71 1.53 12.51
CA ILE A 223 1.84 0.68 11.33
C ILE A 223 1.14 1.37 10.16
N VAL A 224 1.87 1.63 9.07
CA VAL A 224 1.38 2.40 7.92
C VAL A 224 1.34 1.52 6.67
N GLU A 225 0.15 1.26 6.13
CA GLU A 225 -0.03 0.32 5.02
C GLU A 225 -0.85 0.89 3.87
N GLY A 226 -0.42 0.61 2.64
CA GLY A 226 -1.20 0.88 1.43
C GLY A 226 -2.17 -0.28 1.20
N ARG A 227 -3.47 0.01 1.03
CA ARG A 227 -4.45 -1.05 0.71
C ARG A 227 -4.15 -1.64 -0.66
N ALA A 228 -3.98 -2.96 -0.74
CA ALA A 228 -3.83 -3.69 -2.01
C ALA A 228 -5.14 -3.69 -2.84
N ASN A 229 -6.25 -3.29 -2.23
CA ASN A 229 -7.56 -3.21 -2.84
C ASN A 229 -7.83 -1.83 -3.46
N PHE A 230 -8.17 -1.80 -4.75
CA PHE A 230 -8.68 -0.61 -5.44
C PHE A 230 -10.21 -0.58 -5.47
N PHE A 231 -10.76 0.64 -5.42
CA PHE A 231 -12.19 0.96 -5.34
C PHE A 231 -12.59 1.92 -6.48
N CYS A 232 -13.89 1.95 -6.81
CA CYS A 232 -14.48 2.75 -7.88
C CYS A 232 -15.99 2.88 -7.64
N ASP A 233 -16.47 4.09 -7.36
CA ASP A 233 -17.83 4.30 -6.84
C ASP A 233 -18.84 4.74 -7.91
N ASP A 234 -18.37 5.09 -9.12
CA ASP A 234 -19.17 5.62 -10.22
C ASP A 234 -19.35 4.65 -11.40
N GLY A 235 -18.81 3.44 -11.30
CA GLY A 235 -18.91 2.39 -12.32
C GLY A 235 -18.02 2.60 -13.55
N THR A 236 -17.03 3.50 -13.50
CA THR A 236 -16.08 3.70 -14.61
C THR A 236 -15.13 2.52 -14.85
N LEU A 237 -14.97 1.61 -13.88
CA LEU A 237 -14.26 0.34 -14.03
C LEU A 237 -15.20 -0.75 -14.61
N GLY A 238 -15.32 -0.82 -15.94
CA GLY A 238 -16.05 -1.89 -16.62
C GLY A 238 -15.35 -3.26 -16.54
N GLU A 239 -16.12 -4.35 -16.42
CA GLU A 239 -15.59 -5.73 -16.34
C GLU A 239 -14.81 -6.17 -17.61
N ASP A 240 -15.09 -5.52 -18.74
CA ASP A 240 -14.45 -5.74 -20.03
C ASP A 240 -13.07 -5.05 -20.15
N THR A 241 -12.76 -4.09 -19.28
CA THR A 241 -11.44 -3.43 -19.21
C THR A 241 -10.32 -4.40 -18.85
N GLN A 242 -9.08 -4.11 -19.26
CA GLN A 242 -7.90 -4.88 -18.85
C GLN A 242 -7.50 -4.56 -17.41
N THR A 243 -7.76 -3.32 -16.96
CA THR A 243 -7.60 -2.86 -15.57
C THR A 243 -8.42 -3.72 -14.61
N TYR A 244 -9.67 -4.05 -14.93
CA TYR A 244 -10.50 -4.94 -14.11
C TYR A 244 -9.91 -6.35 -14.04
N LYS A 245 -9.50 -6.92 -15.19
CA LYS A 245 -8.92 -8.28 -15.25
C LYS A 245 -7.61 -8.38 -14.46
N TRP A 246 -6.74 -7.38 -14.60
CA TRP A 246 -5.53 -7.25 -13.78
C TRP A 246 -5.86 -7.19 -12.29
N LEU A 247 -6.82 -6.35 -11.88
CA LEU A 247 -7.20 -6.20 -10.48
C LEU A 247 -7.80 -7.50 -9.89
N MET A 248 -8.58 -8.25 -10.67
CA MET A 248 -9.12 -9.55 -10.25
C MET A 248 -8.01 -10.59 -10.06
N GLU A 249 -7.07 -10.68 -11.01
CA GLU A 249 -5.96 -11.64 -10.93
C GLU A 249 -4.98 -11.27 -9.81
N PHE A 250 -4.65 -9.98 -9.67
CA PHE A 250 -3.84 -9.47 -8.56
C PHE A 250 -4.48 -9.81 -7.21
N ARG A 251 -5.79 -9.57 -7.03
CA ARG A 251 -6.55 -9.96 -5.83
C ARG A 251 -6.49 -11.47 -5.55
N ARG A 252 -6.67 -12.29 -6.59
CA ARG A 252 -6.64 -13.76 -6.48
C ARG A 252 -5.28 -14.27 -5.99
N LEU A 253 -4.19 -13.63 -6.42
CA LEU A 253 -2.82 -14.05 -6.12
C LEU A 253 -2.25 -13.44 -4.83
N SER A 254 -2.55 -12.17 -4.54
CA SER A 254 -2.00 -11.45 -3.38
C SER A 254 -2.76 -11.69 -2.08
N GLY A 255 -4.06 -12.03 -2.17
CA GLY A 255 -4.91 -12.31 -1.00
C GLY A 255 -4.36 -13.39 -0.05
N PRO A 256 -3.98 -14.59 -0.54
CA PRO A 256 -3.36 -15.63 0.28
C PRO A 256 -1.98 -15.27 0.87
N LEU A 257 -1.37 -14.16 0.43
CA LEU A 257 -0.03 -13.72 0.81
C LEU A 257 -0.04 -12.52 1.78
N GLY A 258 -1.21 -12.12 2.28
CA GLY A 258 -1.33 -11.08 3.33
C GLY A 258 -1.15 -9.63 2.85
N PHE A 259 -1.24 -9.36 1.54
CA PHE A 259 -1.01 -8.03 0.97
C PHE A 259 -2.03 -6.94 1.38
N ASP A 260 -3.17 -7.31 2.01
CA ASP A 260 -4.15 -6.36 2.53
C ASP A 260 -4.35 -6.54 4.04
N ILE A 261 -3.26 -6.50 4.81
CA ILE A 261 -3.26 -6.74 6.27
C ILE A 261 -3.93 -5.62 7.09
N ALA A 262 -3.99 -4.40 6.55
CA ALA A 262 -4.44 -3.20 7.27
C ALA A 262 -5.82 -3.30 7.97
N PRO A 263 -6.85 -3.99 7.43
CA PRO A 263 -8.13 -4.18 8.13
C PRO A 263 -8.03 -5.04 9.40
N SER A 264 -7.06 -5.95 9.48
CA SER A 264 -6.85 -6.85 10.63
C SER A 264 -5.90 -6.25 11.68
N MET A 265 -5.06 -5.29 11.29
CA MET A 265 -4.06 -4.66 12.15
C MET A 265 -4.61 -4.12 13.49
N PRO A 266 -5.81 -3.50 13.56
CA PRO A 266 -6.35 -2.99 14.83
C PRO A 266 -6.63 -4.09 15.87
N ASP A 267 -7.01 -5.29 15.44
CA ASP A 267 -7.23 -6.40 16.36
C ASP A 267 -5.92 -7.10 16.72
N LEU A 268 -4.99 -7.24 15.76
CA LEU A 268 -3.65 -7.77 15.99
C LEU A 268 -2.83 -6.93 17.01
N LEU A 269 -3.01 -5.61 17.02
CA LEU A 269 -2.41 -4.73 18.02
C LEU A 269 -3.02 -4.91 19.41
N ARG A 270 -4.33 -5.10 19.51
CA ARG A 270 -5.02 -5.38 20.79
C ARG A 270 -4.62 -6.74 21.34
N ASP A 271 -4.52 -7.76 20.48
CA ASP A 271 -4.03 -9.10 20.83
C ASP A 271 -2.57 -9.10 21.28
N ALA A 272 -1.76 -8.15 20.80
CA ALA A 272 -0.38 -7.92 21.27
C ALA A 272 -0.31 -7.13 22.60
N GLY A 273 -1.40 -6.47 23.02
CA GLY A 273 -1.52 -5.77 24.31
C GLY A 273 -1.62 -4.24 24.22
N PHE A 274 -1.63 -3.64 23.02
CA PHE A 274 -1.76 -2.19 22.85
C PHE A 274 -3.20 -1.71 23.14
N GLU A 275 -3.32 -0.57 23.81
CA GLU A 275 -4.57 0.16 24.06
C GLU A 275 -4.74 1.38 23.11
N ASP A 276 -5.90 2.04 23.20
CA ASP A 276 -6.33 3.18 22.35
C ASP A 276 -6.18 2.97 20.83
N VAL A 277 -6.23 1.70 20.39
CA VAL A 277 -5.91 1.29 19.01
C VAL A 277 -6.93 1.83 17.99
N GLN A 278 -6.44 2.63 17.05
CA GLN A 278 -7.20 3.34 16.01
C GLN A 278 -6.72 2.98 14.61
N ILE A 279 -7.60 3.16 13.61
CA ILE A 279 -7.25 3.11 12.18
C ILE A 279 -7.82 4.33 11.47
N THR A 280 -6.94 5.17 10.92
CA THR A 280 -7.30 6.29 10.06
C THR A 280 -6.97 5.94 8.62
N GLN A 281 -7.93 6.07 7.71
CA GLN A 281 -7.73 5.88 6.27
C GLN A 281 -7.77 7.22 5.53
N LYS A 282 -6.79 7.44 4.65
CA LYS A 282 -6.70 8.58 3.72
C LYS A 282 -6.89 8.08 2.30
N VAL A 283 -7.79 8.70 1.54
CA VAL A 283 -8.03 8.35 0.13
C VAL A 283 -6.82 8.72 -0.72
N ILE A 284 -6.33 7.76 -1.51
CA ILE A 284 -5.23 7.93 -2.48
C ILE A 284 -5.81 7.65 -3.89
N PRO A 285 -6.19 8.68 -4.65
CA PRO A 285 -6.74 8.52 -6.00
C PRO A 285 -5.68 8.00 -6.97
N LEU A 286 -6.05 7.13 -7.91
CA LEU A 286 -5.19 6.73 -9.02
C LEU A 286 -5.42 7.65 -10.23
N GLY A 287 -5.10 8.93 -10.04
CA GLY A 287 -5.11 9.92 -11.11
C GLY A 287 -5.59 11.31 -10.70
N THR A 288 -5.69 12.18 -11.71
CA THR A 288 -5.99 13.61 -11.56
C THR A 288 -7.49 13.91 -11.69
N TRP A 289 -8.35 12.89 -11.64
CA TRP A 289 -9.81 13.01 -11.78
C TRP A 289 -10.55 13.77 -10.64
N PRO A 290 -10.10 13.78 -9.36
CA PRO A 290 -10.85 14.46 -8.30
C PRO A 290 -11.00 15.97 -8.52
N LYS A 291 -12.12 16.56 -8.11
CA LYS A 291 -12.29 18.03 -8.09
C LYS A 291 -11.43 18.72 -7.01
N ASP A 292 -11.17 18.06 -5.89
CA ASP A 292 -10.29 18.60 -4.85
C ASP A 292 -8.82 18.70 -5.32
N LYS A 293 -8.13 19.76 -4.92
CA LYS A 293 -6.77 20.06 -5.37
C LYS A 293 -5.72 19.14 -4.74
N ARG A 294 -5.85 18.82 -3.45
CA ARG A 294 -4.90 17.98 -2.72
C ARG A 294 -5.02 16.52 -3.14
N LEU A 295 -6.25 16.01 -3.27
CA LEU A 295 -6.51 14.68 -3.83
C LEU A 295 -6.03 14.57 -5.29
N LYS A 296 -6.21 15.62 -6.11
CA LYS A 296 -5.67 15.66 -7.48
C LYS A 296 -4.13 15.67 -7.52
N GLU A 297 -3.46 16.26 -6.53
CA GLU A 297 -2.01 16.27 -6.41
C GLU A 297 -1.45 14.93 -5.92
N ILE A 298 -1.99 14.38 -4.82
CA ILE A 298 -1.73 13.03 -4.34
C ILE A 298 -1.90 12.03 -5.49
N GLY A 299 -3.02 12.13 -6.21
CA GLY A 299 -3.33 11.23 -7.32
C GLY A 299 -2.51 11.44 -8.59
N ARG A 300 -1.88 12.61 -8.78
CA ARG A 300 -0.85 12.81 -9.83
C ARG A 300 0.39 11.99 -9.49
N TRP A 301 0.93 12.15 -8.29
CA TRP A 301 2.12 11.43 -7.83
C TRP A 301 1.88 9.91 -7.80
N PHE A 302 0.77 9.48 -7.24
CA PHE A 302 0.44 8.05 -7.15
C PHE A 302 0.24 7.41 -8.54
N LYS A 303 -0.44 8.09 -9.47
CA LYS A 303 -0.56 7.64 -10.87
C LYS A 303 0.78 7.61 -11.59
N SER A 304 1.69 8.56 -11.33
CA SER A 304 3.04 8.55 -11.91
C SER A 304 3.80 7.29 -11.52
N GLN A 305 4.09 7.09 -10.21
CA GLN A 305 4.86 5.94 -9.74
C GLN A 305 4.16 4.60 -10.02
N PHE A 306 2.83 4.57 -10.08
CA PHE A 306 2.09 3.34 -10.37
C PHE A 306 2.29 2.88 -11.81
N LEU A 307 2.25 3.80 -12.78
CA LEU A 307 2.30 3.48 -14.20
C LEU A 307 3.73 3.22 -14.71
N SER A 308 4.72 3.92 -14.16
CA SER A 308 6.14 3.66 -14.46
C SER A 308 6.61 2.38 -13.79
N MET A 309 6.48 2.29 -12.45
CA MET A 309 7.22 1.32 -11.63
C MET A 309 6.31 0.30 -10.93
N ALA A 310 5.33 0.76 -10.13
CA ALA A 310 4.65 -0.10 -9.16
C ALA A 310 3.85 -1.23 -9.80
N ILE A 311 3.08 -0.94 -10.86
CA ILE A 311 2.22 -1.96 -11.49
C ILE A 311 3.05 -3.16 -11.99
N GLU A 312 4.32 -2.96 -12.32
CA GLU A 312 5.23 -4.03 -12.72
C GLU A 312 5.86 -4.73 -11.52
N ALA A 313 6.39 -3.99 -10.56
CA ALA A 313 6.97 -4.53 -9.33
C ALA A 313 5.99 -5.45 -8.57
N TYR A 314 4.72 -5.03 -8.44
CA TYR A 314 3.66 -5.81 -7.78
C TYR A 314 3.12 -6.97 -8.63
N SER A 315 3.26 -6.95 -9.95
CA SER A 315 2.64 -7.97 -10.82
C SER A 315 3.62 -9.00 -11.36
N LEU A 316 4.85 -8.63 -11.71
CA LEU A 316 5.72 -9.46 -12.53
C LEU A 316 6.07 -10.77 -11.82
N ALA A 317 6.71 -10.69 -10.66
CA ALA A 317 7.04 -11.87 -9.84
C ALA A 317 5.80 -12.60 -9.31
N LEU A 318 4.70 -11.88 -9.01
CA LEU A 318 3.47 -12.49 -8.50
C LEU A 318 2.76 -13.33 -9.58
N PHE A 319 2.60 -12.79 -10.78
CA PHE A 319 1.86 -13.44 -11.87
C PHE A 319 2.68 -14.57 -12.51
N THR A 320 4.01 -14.46 -12.59
CA THR A 320 4.85 -15.59 -13.02
C THR A 320 4.91 -16.68 -11.95
N ARG A 321 5.41 -16.38 -10.74
CA ARG A 321 5.72 -17.39 -9.71
C ARG A 321 4.48 -18.03 -9.09
N ALA A 322 3.40 -17.28 -8.86
CA ALA A 322 2.16 -17.77 -8.24
C ALA A 322 0.98 -17.89 -9.20
N GLY A 323 0.96 -17.09 -10.29
CA GLY A 323 -0.07 -17.15 -11.33
C GLY A 323 0.20 -18.19 -12.42
N GLY A 324 1.46 -18.54 -12.70
CA GLY A 324 1.83 -19.38 -13.84
C GLY A 324 1.70 -18.69 -15.20
N TRP A 325 1.74 -17.36 -15.23
CA TRP A 325 1.76 -16.57 -16.47
C TRP A 325 3.17 -16.54 -17.08
N GLU A 326 3.27 -16.50 -18.41
CA GLU A 326 4.52 -16.17 -19.09
C GLU A 326 4.82 -14.66 -18.94
N ALA A 327 6.08 -14.28 -18.77
CA ALA A 327 6.47 -12.88 -18.52
C ALA A 327 5.97 -11.92 -19.64
N ASP A 328 6.00 -12.35 -20.90
CA ASP A 328 5.46 -11.60 -22.04
C ASP A 328 3.95 -11.35 -21.93
N GLN A 329 3.19 -12.32 -21.39
CA GLN A 329 1.74 -12.18 -21.20
C GLN A 329 1.43 -11.14 -20.11
N VAL A 330 2.23 -11.15 -19.03
CA VAL A 330 2.15 -10.12 -17.98
C VAL A 330 2.46 -8.75 -18.58
N GLN A 331 3.57 -8.59 -19.31
CA GLN A 331 3.93 -7.30 -19.91
C GLN A 331 2.89 -6.79 -20.93
N VAL A 332 2.30 -7.67 -21.74
CA VAL A 332 1.18 -7.31 -22.63
C VAL A 332 -0.04 -6.83 -21.84
N LEU A 333 -0.41 -7.50 -20.74
CA LEU A 333 -1.47 -7.04 -19.84
C LEU A 333 -1.15 -5.66 -19.25
N LEU A 334 0.04 -5.50 -18.67
CA LEU A 334 0.48 -4.24 -18.06
C LEU A 334 0.50 -3.09 -19.07
N ALA A 335 0.92 -3.31 -20.31
CA ALA A 335 0.89 -2.30 -21.36
C ALA A 335 -0.55 -1.82 -21.67
N MET A 336 -1.53 -2.73 -21.66
CA MET A 336 -2.94 -2.36 -21.84
C MET A 336 -3.51 -1.62 -20.63
N VAL A 337 -3.25 -2.08 -19.41
CA VAL A 337 -3.68 -1.39 -18.17
C VAL A 337 -3.06 0.01 -18.08
N ARG A 338 -1.77 0.14 -18.40
CA ARG A 338 -1.07 1.44 -18.48
C ARG A 338 -1.78 2.39 -19.47
N ASN A 339 -2.25 1.89 -20.61
CA ASN A 339 -2.96 2.69 -21.61
C ASN A 339 -4.38 3.10 -21.17
N GLU A 340 -5.13 2.22 -20.52
CA GLU A 340 -6.46 2.55 -19.98
C GLU A 340 -6.37 3.63 -18.89
N LEU A 341 -5.50 3.43 -17.89
CA LEU A 341 -5.33 4.34 -16.75
C LEU A 341 -4.73 5.70 -17.13
N ARG A 342 -3.87 5.75 -18.16
CA ARG A 342 -3.36 7.02 -18.74
C ARG A 342 -4.50 7.98 -19.07
N THR A 343 -5.60 7.48 -19.67
CA THR A 343 -6.76 8.30 -20.08
C THR A 343 -7.50 9.00 -18.94
N ASN A 344 -7.22 8.64 -17.68
CA ASN A 344 -7.83 9.25 -16.50
C ASN A 344 -9.36 9.05 -16.37
N LYS A 345 -9.97 8.21 -17.23
CA LYS A 345 -11.42 7.94 -17.29
C LYS A 345 -11.91 6.84 -16.36
N ILE A 346 -11.00 6.05 -15.78
CA ILE A 346 -11.32 5.05 -14.76
C ILE A 346 -10.96 5.67 -13.42
N HIS A 347 -11.98 6.02 -12.63
CA HIS A 347 -11.83 6.76 -11.38
C HIS A 347 -11.50 5.82 -10.21
N LEU A 348 -10.37 5.10 -10.36
CA LEU A 348 -9.84 4.26 -9.30
C LEU A 348 -9.27 5.09 -8.15
N TYR A 349 -9.39 4.56 -6.94
CA TYR A 349 -8.63 4.99 -5.76
C TYR A 349 -8.29 3.78 -4.87
N THR A 350 -7.35 3.99 -3.96
CA THR A 350 -7.06 3.11 -2.82
C THR A 350 -7.02 3.94 -1.53
N TYR A 351 -6.62 3.36 -0.40
CA TYR A 351 -6.37 4.09 0.84
C TYR A 351 -4.95 3.85 1.35
N SER A 352 -4.34 4.89 1.93
CA SER A 352 -3.30 4.73 2.94
C SER A 352 -3.97 4.57 4.30
N ALA A 353 -3.66 3.50 5.01
CA ALA A 353 -4.13 3.23 6.36
C ALA A 353 -3.00 3.51 7.36
N PHE A 354 -3.29 4.32 8.37
CA PHE A 354 -2.43 4.61 9.51
C PHE A 354 -3.08 3.95 10.72
N ILE A 355 -2.44 2.93 11.27
CA ILE A 355 -2.95 2.17 12.40
C ILE A 355 -2.04 2.42 13.60
N THR A 356 -2.59 3.06 14.63
CA THR A 356 -1.84 3.46 15.83
C THR A 356 -2.31 2.68 17.06
N GLY A 357 -1.44 2.52 18.04
CA GLY A 357 -1.75 1.99 19.37
C GLY A 357 -0.75 2.47 20.41
N THR A 358 -1.17 2.52 21.68
CA THR A 358 -0.34 2.96 22.80
C THR A 358 -0.10 1.79 23.75
N LYS A 359 1.10 1.62 24.28
CA LYS A 359 1.37 0.59 25.30
C LYS A 359 0.94 1.10 26.68
N PRO A 360 0.17 0.33 27.48
CA PRO A 360 -0.33 0.81 28.77
C PRO A 360 0.76 1.39 29.69
N ALA A 361 0.49 2.58 30.23
CA ALA A 361 1.43 3.31 31.09
C ALA A 361 1.72 2.62 32.43
N THR A 362 0.90 1.63 32.81
CA THR A 362 1.12 0.76 33.97
C THR A 362 0.89 -0.70 33.58
N ALA A 363 1.87 -1.57 33.83
CA ALA A 363 1.66 -3.02 33.76
C ALA A 363 0.55 -3.45 34.72
N SER A 364 -0.34 -4.33 34.24
CA SER A 364 -1.51 -4.86 34.96
C SER A 364 -1.19 -6.11 35.78
#